data_AF-A0A7Y6XM14-F1
#
_entry.id   AF-A0A7Y6XM14-F1
#
_cell.length_a   1.000
_cell.length_b   1.000
_cell.length_c   1.000
_cell.angle_alpha   90.00
_cell.angle_beta   90.00
_cell.angle_gamma   90.00
#
_symmetry.space_group_name_H-M   'P 1'
#
loop_
_entity.id
_entity.type
_entity.pdbx_description
1 polymer ?
#
loop_
_entity_poly.entity_id
_entity_poly.type
_entity_poly.pdbx_seq_one_letter_code
_entity_poly.pdbx_strand_id
1 'polypeptide(L)' 'MKIEIWSDVMCPFCYIGKRHLEKALEDFPEKDQVEIVWKSFQLNPDMPE' A
#
# COMPACT_ATOMS: atom_id res chain seq x y z
N MET A 1 15.04 2.11 -4.94
CA MET A 1 14.55 1.80 -3.56
C MET A 1 13.32 0.92 -3.68
N LYS A 2 13.19 -0.15 -2.87
CA LYS A 2 12.02 -1.05 -2.91
C LYS A 2 11.09 -0.80 -1.72
N ILE A 3 9.78 -0.67 -1.98
CA ILE A 3 8.74 -0.55 -0.96
C ILE A 3 7.75 -1.70 -1.15
N GLU A 4 7.60 -2.53 -0.13
CA GLU A 4 6.62 -3.62 -0.12
C GLU A 4 5.42 -3.22 0.75
N ILE A 5 4.21 -3.29 0.19
CA ILE A 5 2.98 -2.85 0.84
C ILE A 5 2.04 -4.03 0.98
N TRP A 6 1.76 -4.42 2.22
CA TRP A 6 0.71 -5.37 2.55
C TRP A 6 -0.60 -4.62 2.71
N SER A 7 -1.63 -5.03 1.96
CA SER A 7 -2.93 -4.38 1.99
C SER A 7 -4.06 -5.40 1.94
N ASP A 8 -5.09 -5.13 2.73
CA ASP A 8 -6.40 -5.76 2.62
C ASP A 8 -7.36 -4.77 1.94
N VAL A 9 -8.28 -5.26 1.11
CA VAL A 9 -9.31 -4.48 0.43
C VAL A 9 -10.38 -3.94 1.39
N MET A 10 -10.61 -4.62 2.52
CA MET A 10 -11.59 -4.22 3.54
C MET A 10 -11.01 -3.18 4.53
N CYS A 11 -9.73 -2.87 4.44
CA CYS A 11 -9.01 -2.00 5.37
C CYS A 11 -9.13 -0.52 4.97
N PRO A 12 -9.90 0.32 5.69
CA PRO A 12 -10.03 1.74 5.35
C PRO A 12 -8.71 2.50 5.50
N PHE A 13 -7.89 2.12 6.48
CA PHE A 13 -6.58 2.75 6.70
C PHE A 13 -5.58 2.41 5.59
N CYS A 14 -5.69 1.24 4.97
CA CYS A 14 -4.83 0.83 3.86
C CYS A 14 -5.11 1.71 2.63
N TYR A 15 -6.38 2.07 2.40
CA TYR A 15 -6.76 3.05 1.38
C TYR A 15 -6.23 4.45 1.68
N ILE A 16 -6.38 4.92 2.93
CA ILE A 16 -5.82 6.22 3.36
C ILE A 16 -4.30 6.25 3.19
N GLY A 17 -3.62 5.20 3.64
CA GLY A 17 -2.17 5.04 3.52
C GLY A 17 -1.69 5.07 2.07
N LYS A 18 -2.42 4.41 1.16
CA LYS A 18 -2.16 4.47 -0.29
C LYS A 18 -2.21 5.91 -0.80
N ARG A 19 -3.23 6.70 -0.43
CA ARG A 19 -3.35 8.11 -0.84
C ARG A 19 -2.23 8.99 -0.28
N HIS A 20 -1.83 8.76 0.97
CA HIS A 20 -0.68 9.46 1.56
C HIS A 20 0.62 9.11 0.85
N LEU A 21 0.85 7.83 0.52
CA LEU A 21 2.03 7.40 -0.23
C LEU A 21 2.07 7.99 -1.63
N GLU A 22 0.95 7.94 -2.36
CA GLU A 22 0.82 8.56 -3.69
C GLU A 22 1.20 10.04 -3.64
N LYS A 23 0.64 10.79 -2.68
CA LYS A 23 0.96 12.20 -2.49
C LYS A 23 2.43 12.44 -2.15
N ALA A 24 3.02 11.62 -1.27
CA ALA A 24 4.43 11.75 -0.91
C ALA A 24 5.36 11.48 -2.10
N LEU A 25 4.98 10.57 -3.01
CA LEU A 25 5.75 10.25 -4.21
C LEU A 25 5.65 11.33 -5.30
N GLU A 26 4.59 12.15 -5.31
CA GLU A 26 4.49 13.30 -6.21
C GLU A 26 5.59 14.33 -5.93
N ASP A 27 5.92 14.53 -4.65
CA ASP A 27 6.94 15.48 -4.19
C ASP A 27 8.34 14.87 -4.09
N PHE A 28 8.50 13.58 -4.40
CA PHE A 28 9.78 12.87 -4.27
C PHE A 28 10.58 12.89 -5.60
N PRO A 29 11.74 13.57 -5.66
CA PRO A 29 12.48 13.76 -6.92
C PRO A 29 12.92 12.46 -7.60
N GLU A 30 13.16 11.40 -6.83
CA GLU A 30 13.63 10.11 -7.34
C GLU A 30 12.51 9.07 -7.43
N LYS A 31 11.23 9.49 -7.55
CA LYS A 31 10.08 8.57 -7.60
C LYS A 31 10.21 7.46 -8.63
N ASP A 32 10.85 7.74 -9.78
CA ASP A 32 11.02 6.77 -10.87
C ASP A 32 12.02 5.65 -10.50
N GLN A 33 12.81 5.84 -9.43
CA GLN A 33 13.70 4.82 -8.87
C GLN A 33 13.04 4.00 -7.75
N VAL A 34 11.76 4.28 -7.43
CA VAL A 34 11.00 3.55 -6.42
C VAL A 34 10.24 2.39 -7.06
N GLU A 35 10.57 1.17 -6.64
CA GLU A 35 9.81 -0.03 -6.97
C GLU A 35 8.78 -0.28 -5.88
N ILE A 36 7.49 -0.25 -6.24
CA ILE A 36 6.39 -0.57 -5.32
C ILE A 36 5.88 -1.98 -5.62
N VAL A 37 5.89 -2.84 -4.61
CA VAL A 37 5.36 -4.20 -4.71
C VAL A 37 4.19 -4.37 -3.75
N TRP A 38 3.02 -4.69 -4.30
CA TRP A 38 1.82 -4.97 -3.51
C TRP A 38 1.79 -6.44 -3.09
N LYS A 39 1.44 -6.67 -1.83
CA LYS A 39 1.26 -7.98 -1.22
C LYS A 39 -0.14 -8.05 -0.62
N SER A 40 -0.81 -9.18 -0.81
CA SER A 40 -2.12 -9.42 -0.21
C SER A 40 -1.98 -9.58 1.31
N PHE A 41 -2.95 -9.06 2.04
CA PHE A 41 -3.13 -9.27 3.47
C PHE A 41 -4.61 -9.53 3.75
N GLN A 42 -4.89 -10.37 4.74
CA GLN A 42 -6.24 -10.59 5.26
C GLN A 42 -6.26 -10.16 6.73
N LEU A 43 -7.08 -9.16 7.05
CA LEU A 43 -7.31 -8.69 8.42
C LEU A 43 -7.98 -9.75 9.27
N ASN A 44 -8.90 -10.51 8.67
CA ASN A 44 -9.58 -11.62 9.31
C ASN A 44 -9.54 -12.86 8.40
N PRO A 45 -8.48 -13.69 8.49
CA PRO A 45 -8.35 -14.88 7.66
C PRO A 45 -9.38 -15.98 7.99
N ASP A 46 -9.99 -15.92 9.17
CA ASP A 46 -11.00 -16.90 9.63
C ASP A 46 -12.43 -16.46 9.31
N MET A 47 -12.61 -15.38 8.53
CA MET A 47 -13.95 -14.91 8.14
C MET A 47 -14.64 -15.97 7.26
N PRO A 48 -15.84 -16.44 7.63
CA PRO A 48 -16.59 -17.40 6.82
C PRO A 48 -17.04 -16.76 5.49
N GLU A 49 -17.02 -17.56 4.42
CA GLU A 49 -17.47 -17.18 3.06
C GLU A 49 -18.98 -16.88 2.97
#